data_AF-W0EXX4-F1
#
_entry.id   AF-W0EXX4-F1
#
_cell.length_a   1.000
_cell.length_b   1.000
_cell.length_c   1.000
_cell.angle_alpha   90.00
_cell.angle_beta   90.00
_cell.angle_gamma   90.00
#
_symmetry.space_group_name_H-M   'P 1'
#
loop_
_entity.id
_entity.type
_entity.pdbx_description
1 polymer ?
#
loop_
_entity_poly.entity_id
_entity_poly.type
_entity_poly.pdbx_seq_one_letter_code
_entity_poly.pdbx_strand_id
1 'polypeptide(L)'
;MINLSSLQAQRISSWQVHTTGKGNFSIPMSINLDAVSFVPDSSLQLFETTGGKKTAVPFQIETEEGRRLCWLIEPARVATRSYELVKGKRENFAPSLQTPLEGGALTIMSGDKKLLRYHSETVYPPKGIDTAYKRSGFIHPLWTPNGEELTRINAPDHYHHWGLWNPWTHVLFEKDTVDFWNLKDRKGTVRFAGFASIADGPVYAGYQTLHQHIAFKKDGSEKNAINELQTVKIYRQQKDNDAYYIMDITVQLSCASASPVKLLEYRYGGLGIRATEAWNKDNSTIFTSEGKNRKEADGSTARWCVAEGQLNKQYGGLEMMSYPANYNYPEPLRIWPENMNNRGDVFLNFSPTKNKDWLLEPGKQYILKYRFLVFNNQLAKEKAEEAWQSFAHPPTVSFK
;
A
#
# COMPACT_ATOMS: atom_id res chain seq x y z
N MET A 1 -40.53 31.44 -27.92
CA MET A 1 -39.14 30.96 -27.73
C MET A 1 -38.89 30.86 -26.25
N ILE A 2 -38.89 29.64 -25.70
CA ILE A 2 -38.56 29.41 -24.30
C ILE A 2 -37.04 29.58 -24.18
N ASN A 3 -36.64 30.61 -23.46
CA ASN A 3 -35.24 30.87 -23.14
C ASN A 3 -34.80 29.75 -22.18
N LEU A 4 -34.10 28.74 -22.72
CA LEU A 4 -33.36 27.77 -21.91
C LEU A 4 -32.25 28.53 -21.19
N SER A 5 -32.54 29.02 -19.99
CA SER A 5 -31.52 29.46 -19.05
C SER A 5 -30.54 28.30 -18.88
N SER A 6 -29.31 28.46 -19.37
CA SER A 6 -28.23 27.56 -18.99
C SER A 6 -28.10 27.70 -17.46
N LEU A 7 -28.46 26.64 -16.75
CA LEU A 7 -28.18 26.51 -15.32
C LEU A 7 -26.67 26.58 -15.17
N GLN A 8 -26.14 27.78 -14.91
CA GLN A 8 -24.74 27.95 -14.54
C GLN A 8 -24.54 27.16 -13.25
N ALA A 9 -23.67 26.14 -13.31
CA ALA A 9 -23.29 25.38 -12.13
C ALA A 9 -22.83 26.34 -11.02
N GLN A 10 -23.47 26.31 -9.86
CA GLN A 10 -23.17 27.21 -8.75
C GLN A 10 -21.83 26.80 -8.13
N ARG A 11 -20.84 27.71 -8.13
CA ARG A 11 -19.56 27.46 -7.45
C ARG A 11 -19.80 27.31 -5.95
N ILE A 12 -19.27 26.23 -5.39
CA ILE A 12 -19.34 25.90 -3.95
C ILE A 12 -18.08 26.43 -3.26
N SER A 13 -16.90 26.07 -3.77
CA SER A 13 -15.62 26.46 -3.19
C SER A 13 -14.53 26.43 -4.25
N SER A 14 -13.41 27.09 -3.97
CA SER A 14 -12.21 27.02 -4.79
C SER A 14 -10.97 27.02 -3.92
N TRP A 15 -9.93 26.32 -4.36
CA TRP A 15 -8.66 26.24 -3.65
C TRP A 15 -7.49 26.17 -4.63
N GLN A 16 -6.31 26.39 -4.07
CA GLN A 16 -5.04 26.21 -4.74
C GLN A 16 -4.21 25.13 -4.07
N VAL A 17 -3.39 24.47 -4.87
CA VAL A 17 -2.37 23.54 -4.40
C VAL A 17 -1.03 23.98 -4.96
N HIS A 18 -0.05 24.12 -4.08
CA HIS A 18 1.31 24.48 -4.46
C HIS A 18 2.18 23.23 -4.53
N THR A 19 2.61 22.90 -5.75
CA THR A 19 3.52 21.80 -6.06
C THR A 19 4.90 22.34 -6.44
N THR A 20 5.86 21.44 -6.65
CA THR A 20 7.18 21.81 -7.17
C THR A 20 7.15 22.32 -8.62
N GLY A 21 6.04 22.09 -9.35
CA GLY A 21 5.94 22.36 -10.78
C GLY A 21 6.91 21.54 -11.64
N LYS A 22 7.50 20.49 -11.07
CA LYS A 22 8.48 19.64 -11.75
C LYS A 22 8.21 18.13 -11.62
N GLY A 23 7.07 17.76 -11.02
CA GLY A 23 6.74 16.37 -10.73
C GLY A 23 6.60 15.47 -11.96
N ASN A 24 7.06 14.24 -11.83
CA ASN A 24 6.96 13.14 -12.78
C ASN A 24 5.83 12.16 -12.41
N PHE A 25 5.39 12.14 -11.15
CA PHE A 25 4.36 11.23 -10.65
C PHE A 25 3.08 11.96 -10.22
N SER A 26 1.94 11.28 -10.36
CA SER A 26 0.68 11.76 -9.82
C SER A 26 0.76 11.89 -8.30
N ILE A 27 0.05 12.87 -7.74
CA ILE A 27 0.01 13.08 -6.29
C ILE A 27 -1.44 12.86 -5.82
N PRO A 28 -1.70 11.82 -5.01
CA PRO A 28 -2.98 11.66 -4.34
C PRO A 28 -3.25 12.79 -3.36
N MET A 29 -4.43 13.41 -3.49
CA MET A 29 -4.86 14.54 -2.68
C MET A 29 -6.21 14.27 -2.04
N SER A 30 -6.46 14.91 -0.90
CA SER A 30 -7.79 14.93 -0.29
C SER A 30 -8.04 16.19 0.53
N ILE A 31 -9.32 16.56 0.68
CA ILE A 31 -9.80 17.61 1.59
C ILE A 31 -10.96 17.10 2.43
N ASN A 32 -11.15 17.68 3.61
CA ASN A 32 -12.37 17.49 4.40
C ASN A 32 -13.53 18.20 3.70
N LEU A 33 -14.43 17.44 3.08
CA LEU A 33 -15.57 17.97 2.34
C LEU A 33 -16.65 18.53 3.27
N ASP A 34 -16.80 17.97 4.49
CA ASP A 34 -17.77 18.48 5.47
C ASP A 34 -17.41 19.89 5.96
N ALA A 35 -16.12 20.25 5.94
CA ALA A 35 -15.67 21.62 6.19
C ALA A 35 -15.95 22.59 5.01
N VAL A 36 -16.34 22.08 3.85
CA VAL A 36 -16.50 22.84 2.60
C VAL A 36 -17.96 22.94 2.16
N SER A 37 -18.74 21.86 2.26
CA SER A 37 -20.10 21.81 1.72
C SER A 37 -20.91 20.63 2.24
N PHE A 38 -22.22 20.82 2.39
CA PHE A 38 -23.22 19.77 2.67
C PHE A 38 -24.05 19.36 1.44
N VAL A 39 -23.66 19.81 0.24
CA VAL A 39 -24.31 19.38 -1.01
C VAL A 39 -24.14 17.85 -1.17
N PRO A 40 -25.19 17.12 -1.63
CA PRO A 40 -25.10 15.69 -1.86
C PRO A 40 -24.01 15.32 -2.86
N ASP A 41 -23.28 14.25 -2.60
CA ASP A 41 -22.09 13.85 -3.37
C ASP A 41 -22.40 13.56 -4.85
N SER A 42 -23.63 13.12 -5.16
CA SER A 42 -24.12 12.92 -6.53
C SER A 42 -24.33 14.22 -7.32
N SER A 43 -24.26 15.36 -6.63
CA SER A 43 -24.49 16.70 -7.15
C SER A 43 -23.22 17.55 -7.12
N LEU A 44 -22.05 16.92 -7.06
CA LEU A 44 -20.75 17.57 -7.07
C LEU A 44 -20.00 17.30 -8.38
N GLN A 45 -19.29 18.33 -8.84
CA GLN A 45 -18.29 18.23 -9.90
C GLN A 45 -17.03 18.97 -9.45
N LEU A 46 -15.87 18.38 -9.72
CA LEU A 46 -14.58 19.00 -9.49
C LEU A 46 -13.98 19.42 -10.84
N PHE A 47 -13.51 20.66 -10.90
CA PHE A 47 -12.79 21.19 -12.06
C PHE A 47 -11.41 21.68 -11.65
N GLU A 48 -10.43 21.48 -12.52
CA GLU A 48 -9.19 22.21 -12.51
C GLU A 48 -9.32 23.44 -13.41
N THR A 49 -8.90 24.61 -12.92
CA THR A 49 -8.99 25.91 -13.62
C THR A 49 -7.64 26.58 -13.91
N THR A 50 -6.55 25.81 -13.82
CA THR A 50 -5.19 26.28 -14.06
C THR A 50 -5.00 26.82 -15.47
N GLY A 51 -4.34 27.98 -15.60
CA GLY A 51 -4.04 28.59 -16.90
C GLY A 51 -5.27 29.10 -17.66
N GLY A 52 -6.39 29.34 -16.98
CA GLY A 52 -7.64 29.82 -17.61
C GLY A 52 -8.44 28.73 -18.33
N LYS A 53 -7.95 27.49 -18.38
CA LYS A 53 -8.69 26.33 -18.91
C LYS A 53 -9.43 25.64 -17.78
N LYS A 54 -10.73 25.39 -17.98
CA LYS A 54 -11.56 24.59 -17.06
C LYS A 54 -11.64 23.14 -17.56
N THR A 55 -11.08 22.21 -16.79
CA THR A 55 -11.04 20.77 -17.12
C THR A 55 -11.70 19.97 -16.01
N ALA A 56 -12.59 19.04 -16.33
CA ALA A 56 -13.21 18.17 -15.34
C ALA A 56 -12.17 17.23 -14.71
N VAL A 57 -12.23 17.04 -13.40
CA VAL A 57 -11.30 16.21 -12.63
C VAL A 57 -12.07 15.06 -11.98
N PRO A 58 -11.67 13.81 -12.22
CA PRO A 58 -12.20 12.68 -11.49
C PRO A 58 -12.01 12.85 -9.98
N PHE A 59 -13.07 12.62 -9.21
CA PHE A 59 -13.02 12.64 -7.76
C PHE A 59 -13.82 11.48 -7.17
N GLN A 60 -13.48 11.12 -5.92
CA GLN A 60 -14.15 10.09 -5.13
C GLN A 60 -14.33 10.61 -3.71
N ILE A 61 -15.42 10.22 -3.04
CA ILE A 61 -15.69 10.60 -1.65
C ILE A 61 -15.47 9.37 -0.76
N GLU A 62 -14.63 9.50 0.26
CA GLU A 62 -14.50 8.52 1.33
C GLU A 62 -15.37 8.94 2.51
N THR A 63 -15.98 7.98 3.21
CA THR A 63 -17.00 8.25 4.25
C THR A 63 -16.68 7.64 5.62
N GLU A 64 -15.51 7.00 5.80
CA GLU A 64 -15.17 6.29 7.05
C GLU A 64 -15.04 7.24 8.26
N GLU A 65 -14.44 8.43 8.07
CA GLU A 65 -14.23 9.45 9.12
C GLU A 65 -14.80 10.81 8.68
N GLY A 66 -16.07 10.82 8.29
CA GLY A 66 -16.70 11.96 7.61
C GLY A 66 -16.39 11.98 6.12
N ARG A 67 -16.90 12.99 5.39
CA ARG A 67 -16.72 13.05 3.94
C ARG A 67 -15.36 13.64 3.58
N ARG A 68 -14.51 12.83 2.96
CA ARG A 68 -13.24 13.27 2.37
C ARG A 68 -13.32 13.23 0.85
N LEU A 69 -13.14 14.38 0.20
CA LEU A 69 -13.06 14.44 -1.26
C LEU A 69 -11.63 14.15 -1.69
N CYS A 70 -11.44 13.07 -2.44
CA CYS A 70 -10.16 12.59 -2.96
C CYS A 70 -10.06 12.81 -4.47
N TRP A 71 -8.88 13.23 -4.94
CA TRP A 71 -8.56 13.37 -6.37
C TRP A 71 -7.05 13.17 -6.61
N LEU A 72 -6.63 13.15 -7.87
CA LEU A 72 -5.22 13.07 -8.26
C LEU A 72 -4.76 14.37 -8.90
N ILE A 73 -3.60 14.87 -8.49
CA ILE A 73 -2.89 15.90 -9.26
C ILE A 73 -2.05 15.19 -10.32
N GLU A 74 -2.28 15.51 -11.59
CA GLU A 74 -1.48 14.97 -12.70
C GLU A 74 -0.11 15.65 -12.79
N PRO A 75 0.95 14.95 -13.24
CA PRO A 75 2.25 15.55 -13.52
C PRO A 75 2.15 16.72 -14.51
N ALA A 76 2.62 17.90 -14.12
CA ALA A 76 2.64 19.08 -14.98
C ALA A 76 3.79 20.03 -14.63
N ARG A 77 4.24 20.80 -15.62
CA ARG A 77 5.24 21.87 -15.43
C ARG A 77 4.61 23.17 -14.91
N VAL A 78 3.76 23.06 -13.88
CA VAL A 78 3.01 24.18 -13.30
C VAL A 78 3.03 24.07 -11.78
N ALA A 79 3.57 25.10 -11.10
CA ALA A 79 3.73 25.09 -9.65
C ALA A 79 2.39 25.20 -8.90
N THR A 80 1.50 26.11 -9.32
CA THR A 80 0.22 26.34 -8.65
C THR A 80 -0.93 25.76 -9.47
N ARG A 81 -1.66 24.82 -8.89
CA ARG A 81 -2.86 24.20 -9.48
C ARG A 81 -4.10 24.79 -8.82
N SER A 82 -5.07 25.25 -9.59
CA SER A 82 -6.33 25.81 -9.05
C SER A 82 -7.49 24.86 -9.30
N TYR A 83 -8.33 24.66 -8.29
CA TYR A 83 -9.49 23.78 -8.36
C TYR A 83 -10.76 24.52 -7.96
N GLU A 84 -11.89 24.11 -8.55
CA GLU A 84 -13.22 24.60 -8.25
C GLU A 84 -14.17 23.43 -8.04
N LEU A 85 -14.80 23.39 -6.86
CA LEU A 85 -15.93 22.51 -6.59
C LEU A 85 -17.21 23.25 -6.94
N VAL A 86 -18.07 22.63 -7.72
CA VAL A 86 -19.34 23.22 -8.13
C VAL A 86 -20.50 22.25 -7.90
N LYS A 87 -21.70 22.81 -7.71
CA LYS A 87 -22.95 22.05 -7.69
C LYS A 87 -23.37 21.77 -9.13
N GLY A 88 -23.44 20.49 -9.50
CA GLY A 88 -23.78 20.06 -10.85
C GLY A 88 -24.00 18.55 -10.93
N LYS A 89 -24.52 18.06 -12.06
CA LYS A 89 -24.72 16.62 -12.25
C LYS A 89 -23.36 15.91 -12.27
N ARG A 90 -23.17 14.89 -11.44
CA ARG A 90 -21.93 14.10 -11.42
C ARG A 90 -21.63 13.53 -12.80
N GLU A 91 -20.38 13.70 -13.23
CA GLU A 91 -19.86 13.08 -14.45
C GLU A 91 -19.33 11.68 -14.15
N ASN A 92 -19.48 10.79 -15.13
CA ASN A 92 -18.86 9.48 -15.10
C ASN A 92 -17.46 9.60 -15.73
N PHE A 93 -16.45 9.06 -15.04
CA PHE A 93 -15.08 9.07 -15.52
C PHE A 93 -14.61 7.64 -15.81
N ALA A 94 -13.93 7.47 -16.95
CA ALA A 94 -13.28 6.24 -17.36
C ALA A 94 -11.78 6.50 -17.64
N PRO A 95 -10.89 5.50 -17.47
CA PRO A 95 -11.16 4.18 -16.90
C PRO A 95 -11.47 4.28 -15.40
N SER A 96 -12.34 3.43 -14.88
CA SER A 96 -12.50 3.25 -13.43
C SER A 96 -11.73 2.01 -13.01
N LEU A 97 -11.13 2.04 -11.82
CA LEU A 97 -10.62 0.80 -11.23
C LEU A 97 -11.80 -0.08 -10.78
N GLN A 98 -11.55 -1.39 -10.68
CA GLN A 98 -12.56 -2.39 -10.31
C GLN A 98 -12.01 -3.36 -9.26
N THR A 99 -12.89 -3.95 -8.46
CA THR A 99 -12.53 -4.88 -7.37
C THR A 99 -13.31 -6.21 -7.38
N PRO A 100 -13.28 -7.01 -8.46
CA PRO A 100 -13.94 -8.32 -8.45
C PRO A 100 -13.43 -9.20 -7.30
N LEU A 101 -14.38 -9.80 -6.57
CA LEU A 101 -14.15 -10.77 -5.49
C LEU A 101 -14.66 -12.14 -5.95
N GLU A 102 -13.72 -13.02 -6.27
CA GLU A 102 -14.02 -14.35 -6.83
C GLU A 102 -13.18 -15.42 -6.14
N GLY A 103 -13.82 -16.51 -5.71
CA GLY A 103 -13.16 -17.66 -5.09
C GLY A 103 -12.29 -17.27 -3.89
N GLY A 104 -12.81 -16.40 -3.01
CA GLY A 104 -12.09 -15.98 -1.80
C GLY A 104 -10.93 -15.02 -2.02
N ALA A 105 -10.79 -14.43 -3.22
CA ALA A 105 -9.73 -13.47 -3.51
C ALA A 105 -10.25 -12.24 -4.26
N LEU A 106 -9.86 -11.06 -3.77
CA LEU A 106 -10.18 -9.76 -4.35
C LEU A 106 -9.06 -9.35 -5.30
N THR A 107 -9.39 -8.96 -6.53
CA THR A 107 -8.41 -8.47 -7.51
C THR A 107 -8.69 -7.01 -7.83
N ILE A 108 -7.70 -6.13 -7.68
CA ILE A 108 -7.79 -4.74 -8.13
C ILE A 108 -7.33 -4.68 -9.60
N MET A 109 -8.18 -4.14 -10.47
CA MET A 109 -7.97 -4.10 -11.92
C MET A 109 -8.20 -2.71 -12.52
N SER A 110 -7.49 -2.40 -13.60
CA SER A 110 -7.69 -1.24 -14.46
C SER A 110 -8.00 -1.72 -15.88
N GLY A 111 -9.28 -1.68 -16.28
CA GLY A 111 -9.75 -2.45 -17.43
C GLY A 111 -9.39 -3.92 -17.27
N ASP A 112 -8.76 -4.53 -18.28
CA ASP A 112 -8.34 -5.94 -18.23
C ASP A 112 -7.00 -6.17 -17.50
N LYS A 113 -6.31 -5.10 -17.07
CA LYS A 113 -5.00 -5.19 -16.40
C LYS A 113 -5.18 -5.43 -14.92
N LYS A 114 -4.64 -6.54 -14.41
CA LYS A 114 -4.56 -6.84 -12.97
C LYS A 114 -3.39 -6.07 -12.35
N LEU A 115 -3.63 -5.45 -11.20
CA LEU A 115 -2.61 -4.67 -10.48
C LEU A 115 -2.23 -5.32 -9.16
N LEU A 116 -3.21 -5.89 -8.46
CA LEU A 116 -2.99 -6.60 -7.19
C LEU A 116 -4.07 -7.65 -6.96
N ARG A 117 -3.71 -8.77 -6.33
CA ARG A 117 -4.67 -9.73 -5.78
C ARG A 117 -4.44 -9.99 -4.30
N TYR A 118 -5.52 -9.94 -3.53
CA TYR A 118 -5.56 -10.20 -2.10
C TYR A 118 -6.34 -11.48 -1.81
N HIS A 119 -5.75 -12.38 -1.02
CA HIS A 119 -6.35 -13.66 -0.65
C HIS A 119 -7.01 -13.57 0.74
N SER A 120 -8.34 -13.58 0.77
CA SER A 120 -9.14 -13.58 2.00
C SER A 120 -9.41 -14.98 2.54
N GLU A 121 -9.53 -15.97 1.67
CA GLU A 121 -9.67 -17.37 2.08
C GLU A 121 -8.33 -18.05 2.35
N THR A 122 -8.38 -19.15 3.11
CA THR A 122 -7.18 -19.93 3.42
C THR A 122 -6.67 -20.68 2.20
N VAL A 123 -5.46 -20.34 1.77
CA VAL A 123 -4.71 -21.05 0.74
C VAL A 123 -3.78 -22.06 1.39
N TYR A 124 -3.83 -23.30 0.93
CA TYR A 124 -2.95 -24.37 1.38
C TYR A 124 -1.61 -24.32 0.64
N PRO A 125 -0.50 -24.69 1.30
CA PRO A 125 0.77 -24.83 0.61
C PRO A 125 0.73 -26.02 -0.37
N PRO A 126 1.76 -26.20 -1.23
CA PRO A 126 1.81 -27.31 -2.18
C PRO A 126 1.61 -28.69 -1.53
N LYS A 127 1.09 -29.64 -2.32
CA LYS A 127 0.89 -31.03 -1.87
C LYS A 127 2.19 -31.60 -1.31
N GLY A 128 2.11 -32.19 -0.11
CA GLY A 128 3.24 -32.84 0.55
C GLY A 128 4.02 -31.94 1.50
N ILE A 129 3.75 -30.62 1.55
CA ILE A 129 4.32 -29.76 2.59
C ILE A 129 3.30 -29.58 3.73
N ASP A 130 3.82 -29.38 4.93
CA ASP A 130 3.04 -29.26 6.16
C ASP A 130 1.95 -28.18 6.06
N THR A 131 0.70 -28.59 6.31
CA THR A 131 -0.47 -27.70 6.28
C THR A 131 -0.42 -26.58 7.31
N ALA A 132 0.50 -26.64 8.29
CA ALA A 132 0.78 -25.53 9.21
C ALA A 132 1.14 -24.22 8.48
N TYR A 133 1.65 -24.30 7.24
CA TYR A 133 2.00 -23.12 6.45
C TYR A 133 0.83 -22.46 5.71
N LYS A 134 -0.39 -23.03 5.76
CA LYS A 134 -1.58 -22.44 5.11
C LYS A 134 -1.89 -21.03 5.61
N ARG A 135 -2.21 -20.08 4.72
CA ARG A 135 -2.48 -18.68 5.13
C ARG A 135 -3.69 -18.10 4.44
N SER A 136 -4.23 -17.06 5.05
CA SER A 136 -5.09 -16.04 4.46
C SER A 136 -4.48 -14.68 4.79
N GLY A 137 -5.02 -13.59 4.26
CA GLY A 137 -4.60 -12.24 4.63
C GLY A 137 -3.26 -11.84 4.02
N PHE A 138 -3.02 -12.18 2.76
CA PHE A 138 -1.78 -11.83 2.05
C PHE A 138 -2.08 -11.34 0.63
N ILE A 139 -1.11 -10.63 0.06
CA ILE A 139 -1.17 -10.11 -1.31
C ILE A 139 -0.28 -10.96 -2.20
N HIS A 140 -0.89 -11.58 -3.21
CA HIS A 140 -0.20 -12.24 -4.31
C HIS A 140 -1.19 -12.56 -5.44
N PRO A 141 -0.83 -12.35 -6.71
CA PRO A 141 0.33 -11.58 -7.15
C PRO A 141 0.17 -10.06 -6.97
N LEU A 142 1.31 -9.36 -6.91
CA LEU A 142 1.45 -7.94 -7.27
C LEU A 142 2.01 -7.90 -8.70
N TRP A 143 1.41 -7.10 -9.59
CA TRP A 143 1.82 -7.04 -11.00
C TRP A 143 2.41 -5.68 -11.37
N THR A 144 3.38 -5.65 -12.30
CA THR A 144 3.75 -4.40 -12.96
C THR A 144 2.58 -3.87 -13.82
N PRO A 145 2.59 -2.59 -14.25
CA PRO A 145 1.59 -2.08 -15.18
C PRO A 145 1.48 -2.87 -16.51
N ASN A 146 2.54 -3.56 -16.91
CA ASN A 146 2.54 -4.45 -18.09
C ASN A 146 2.18 -5.92 -17.77
N GLY A 147 1.79 -6.23 -16.52
CA GLY A 147 1.26 -7.54 -16.13
C GLY A 147 2.30 -8.59 -15.73
N GLU A 148 3.54 -8.21 -15.46
CA GLU A 148 4.57 -9.14 -14.96
C GLU A 148 4.47 -9.28 -13.43
N GLU A 149 4.55 -10.49 -12.91
CA GLU A 149 4.45 -10.75 -11.47
C GLU A 149 5.72 -10.36 -10.70
N LEU A 150 5.56 -9.57 -9.64
CA LEU A 150 6.64 -9.07 -8.79
C LEU A 150 6.81 -9.85 -7.49
N THR A 151 5.89 -10.75 -7.16
CA THR A 151 5.84 -11.49 -5.89
C THR A 151 5.84 -12.99 -6.11
N ARG A 152 6.38 -13.76 -5.16
CA ARG A 152 6.34 -15.22 -5.15
C ARG A 152 5.79 -15.74 -3.83
N ILE A 153 5.06 -16.86 -3.88
CA ILE A 153 4.60 -17.61 -2.70
C ILE A 153 5.21 -19.00 -2.66
N ASN A 154 5.23 -19.59 -1.47
CA ASN A 154 5.56 -21.00 -1.22
C ASN A 154 6.83 -21.51 -1.93
N ALA A 155 7.87 -20.68 -2.01
CA ALA A 155 9.13 -21.08 -2.63
C ALA A 155 9.72 -22.28 -1.87
N PRO A 156 10.35 -23.26 -2.56
CA PRO A 156 10.87 -24.47 -1.90
C PRO A 156 11.87 -24.21 -0.77
N ASP A 157 12.56 -23.08 -0.81
CA ASP A 157 13.46 -22.64 0.26
C ASP A 157 12.71 -22.13 1.51
N HIS A 158 11.51 -21.56 1.35
CA HIS A 158 10.72 -20.93 2.43
C HIS A 158 9.21 -21.02 2.14
N TYR A 159 8.57 -22.17 2.42
CA TYR A 159 7.14 -22.38 2.17
C TYR A 159 6.18 -21.42 2.90
N HIS A 160 6.65 -20.75 3.95
CA HIS A 160 5.89 -19.76 4.73
C HIS A 160 5.89 -18.35 4.12
N HIS A 161 6.55 -18.12 2.98
CA HIS A 161 6.50 -16.84 2.28
C HIS A 161 5.24 -16.74 1.40
N TRP A 162 4.54 -15.60 1.51
CA TRP A 162 3.24 -15.37 0.87
C TRP A 162 3.17 -14.01 0.16
N GLY A 163 4.14 -13.73 -0.73
CA GLY A 163 4.08 -12.58 -1.62
C GLY A 163 4.39 -11.26 -0.91
N LEU A 164 3.38 -10.46 -0.58
CA LEU A 164 3.49 -9.28 0.27
C LEU A 164 2.61 -9.47 1.53
N TRP A 165 3.23 -9.40 2.71
CA TRP A 165 2.59 -9.70 4.00
C TRP A 165 3.29 -9.00 5.17
N ASN A 166 2.74 -9.13 6.38
CA ASN A 166 3.25 -8.47 7.59
C ASN A 166 3.58 -9.49 8.70
N PRO A 167 4.71 -10.22 8.63
CA PRO A 167 5.02 -11.27 9.59
C PRO A 167 5.55 -10.71 10.92
N TRP A 168 4.78 -10.83 12.00
CA TRP A 168 5.26 -10.63 13.36
C TRP A 168 5.71 -11.95 13.99
N THR A 169 7.02 -12.18 14.03
CA THR A 169 7.60 -13.52 14.27
C THR A 169 8.29 -13.69 15.62
N HIS A 170 8.47 -12.60 16.37
CA HIS A 170 9.08 -12.63 17.69
C HIS A 170 8.30 -11.70 18.62
N VAL A 171 7.26 -12.24 19.26
CA VAL A 171 6.30 -11.43 20.02
C VAL A 171 6.10 -12.00 21.41
N LEU A 172 6.32 -11.18 22.44
CA LEU A 172 5.98 -11.54 23.82
C LEU A 172 4.52 -11.17 24.10
N PHE A 173 3.71 -12.19 24.43
CA PHE A 173 2.32 -12.05 24.80
C PHE A 173 1.98 -12.98 25.98
N GLU A 174 1.55 -12.39 27.10
CA GLU A 174 1.22 -13.14 28.34
C GLU A 174 2.31 -14.11 28.80
N LYS A 175 3.57 -13.63 28.82
CA LYS A 175 4.78 -14.37 29.21
C LYS A 175 5.27 -15.44 28.23
N ASP A 176 4.55 -15.68 27.14
CA ASP A 176 4.99 -16.59 26.07
C ASP A 176 5.53 -15.80 24.87
N THR A 177 6.59 -16.31 24.25
CA THR A 177 7.09 -15.80 22.96
C THR A 177 6.44 -16.57 21.82
N VAL A 178 5.71 -15.84 20.98
CA VAL A 178 4.91 -16.34 19.87
C VAL A 178 5.53 -15.92 18.54
N ASP A 179 5.54 -16.84 17.59
CA ASP A 179 5.72 -16.55 16.17
C ASP A 179 4.35 -16.73 15.51
N PHE A 180 3.76 -15.63 15.03
CA PHE A 180 2.43 -15.69 14.39
C PHE A 180 2.50 -16.19 12.94
N TRP A 181 3.69 -16.30 12.34
CA TRP A 181 3.81 -16.51 10.90
C TRP A 181 4.63 -17.74 10.50
N ASN A 182 5.79 -18.00 11.10
CA ASN A 182 6.64 -19.13 10.69
C ASN A 182 6.25 -20.38 11.47
N LEU A 183 5.23 -21.10 11.02
CA LEU A 183 4.61 -22.10 11.89
C LEU A 183 5.25 -23.48 11.86
N LYS A 184 6.60 -23.51 11.84
CA LYS A 184 7.37 -24.68 12.30
C LYS A 184 7.09 -24.95 13.79
N ASP A 185 7.04 -23.88 14.59
CA ASP A 185 6.88 -23.99 16.06
C ASP A 185 5.42 -24.10 16.52
N ARG A 186 4.45 -23.87 15.62
CA ARG A 186 3.01 -23.98 15.88
C ARG A 186 2.54 -23.23 17.14
N LYS A 187 3.05 -22.01 17.36
CA LYS A 187 2.72 -21.17 18.53
C LYS A 187 1.65 -20.11 18.28
N GLY A 188 1.32 -19.83 17.02
CA GLY A 188 0.30 -18.86 16.67
C GLY A 188 -0.14 -18.97 15.22
N THR A 189 -0.90 -18.00 14.74
CA THR A 189 -1.26 -17.87 13.33
C THR A 189 -1.79 -16.46 13.04
N VAL A 190 -1.89 -16.09 11.76
CA VAL A 190 -2.61 -14.91 11.31
C VAL A 190 -3.81 -15.36 10.47
N ARG A 191 -4.98 -14.79 10.74
CA ARG A 191 -6.22 -15.10 10.00
C ARG A 191 -6.88 -13.83 9.48
N PHE A 192 -7.40 -13.90 8.27
CA PHE A 192 -8.42 -12.97 7.80
C PHE A 192 -9.67 -13.08 8.70
N ALA A 193 -10.19 -11.93 9.13
CA ALA A 193 -11.35 -11.83 10.00
C ALA A 193 -12.50 -10.99 9.40
N GLY A 194 -12.36 -10.53 8.15
CA GLY A 194 -13.42 -9.83 7.43
C GLY A 194 -12.94 -8.60 6.67
N PHE A 195 -13.67 -8.24 5.62
CA PHE A 195 -13.55 -6.92 5.00
C PHE A 195 -14.37 -5.92 5.82
N ALA A 196 -13.74 -4.79 6.17
CA ALA A 196 -14.43 -3.64 6.74
C ALA A 196 -15.02 -2.76 5.63
N SER A 197 -14.29 -2.59 4.53
CA SER A 197 -14.76 -1.86 3.35
C SER A 197 -14.10 -2.40 2.08
N ILE A 198 -14.81 -2.29 0.95
CA ILE A 198 -14.28 -2.47 -0.39
C ILE A 198 -14.76 -1.25 -1.19
N ALA A 199 -13.86 -0.63 -1.94
CA ALA A 199 -14.16 0.55 -2.72
C ALA A 199 -13.52 0.45 -4.09
N ASP A 200 -14.24 0.89 -5.11
CA ASP A 200 -13.72 1.13 -6.44
C ASP A 200 -14.32 2.40 -7.03
N GLY A 201 -13.69 2.89 -8.10
CA GLY A 201 -14.09 4.15 -8.68
C GLY A 201 -13.01 4.84 -9.53
N PRO A 202 -13.24 6.12 -9.87
CA PRO A 202 -12.47 6.82 -10.88
C PRO A 202 -11.17 7.47 -10.37
N VAL A 203 -10.89 7.36 -9.06
CA VAL A 203 -9.66 7.88 -8.42
C VAL A 203 -8.82 6.76 -7.86
N TYR A 204 -9.43 5.84 -7.12
CA TYR A 204 -8.75 4.71 -6.52
C TYR A 204 -9.70 3.50 -6.41
N ALA A 205 -9.10 2.33 -6.29
CA ALA A 205 -9.77 1.12 -5.80
C ALA A 205 -8.96 0.55 -4.63
N GLY A 206 -9.62 -0.19 -3.75
CA GLY A 206 -9.00 -0.65 -2.53
C GLY A 206 -9.94 -1.43 -1.62
N TYR A 207 -9.37 -1.86 -0.50
CA TYR A 207 -10.09 -2.56 0.55
C TYR A 207 -9.51 -2.21 1.91
N GLN A 208 -10.33 -2.39 2.94
CA GLN A 208 -9.90 -2.46 4.32
C GLN A 208 -10.28 -3.83 4.88
N THR A 209 -9.33 -4.50 5.53
CA THR A 209 -9.50 -5.86 6.06
C THR A 209 -8.99 -5.94 7.49
N LEU A 210 -9.68 -6.72 8.32
CA LEU A 210 -9.22 -7.09 9.65
C LEU A 210 -8.44 -8.41 9.57
N HIS A 211 -7.26 -8.43 10.16
CA HIS A 211 -6.50 -9.63 10.47
C HIS A 211 -6.39 -9.80 11.99
N GLN A 212 -6.40 -11.05 12.43
CA GLN A 212 -6.19 -11.42 13.83
C GLN A 212 -4.89 -12.21 13.97
N HIS A 213 -4.03 -11.75 14.87
CA HIS A 213 -2.79 -12.45 15.25
C HIS A 213 -3.07 -13.27 16.50
N ILE A 214 -3.19 -14.59 16.33
CA ILE A 214 -3.72 -15.51 17.33
C ILE A 214 -2.57 -16.31 17.94
N ALA A 215 -2.47 -16.30 19.26
CA ALA A 215 -1.55 -17.14 20.02
C ALA A 215 -2.23 -18.47 20.39
N PHE A 216 -1.54 -19.58 20.18
CA PHE A 216 -1.95 -20.90 20.64
C PHE A 216 -1.39 -21.14 22.04
N LYS A 217 -2.27 -21.39 23.01
CA LYS A 217 -1.91 -21.59 24.42
C LYS A 217 -1.62 -23.05 24.71
N LYS A 218 -0.87 -23.29 25.79
CA LYS A 218 -0.46 -24.65 26.22
C LYS A 218 -1.63 -25.53 26.63
N ASP A 219 -2.74 -24.93 27.05
CA ASP A 219 -3.99 -25.62 27.39
C ASP A 219 -4.85 -25.96 26.15
N GLY A 220 -4.36 -25.67 24.95
CA GLY A 220 -5.07 -25.90 23.69
C GLY A 220 -6.02 -24.78 23.29
N SER A 221 -6.19 -23.75 24.12
CA SER A 221 -7.01 -22.58 23.77
C SER A 221 -6.28 -21.66 22.78
N GLU A 222 -7.04 -20.85 22.06
CA GLU A 222 -6.53 -19.81 21.19
C GLU A 222 -6.87 -18.43 21.76
N LYS A 223 -5.94 -17.48 21.69
CA LYS A 223 -6.18 -16.10 22.14
C LYS A 223 -5.67 -15.11 21.12
N ASN A 224 -6.55 -14.22 20.66
CA ASN A 224 -6.17 -13.11 19.82
C ASN A 224 -5.30 -12.11 20.62
N ALA A 225 -4.10 -11.83 20.12
CA ALA A 225 -3.16 -10.91 20.72
C ALA A 225 -3.23 -9.52 20.06
N ILE A 226 -3.31 -9.48 18.73
CA ILE A 226 -3.28 -8.23 17.95
C ILE A 226 -4.42 -8.24 16.93
N ASN A 227 -5.19 -7.16 16.90
CA ASN A 227 -6.02 -6.80 15.77
C ASN A 227 -5.21 -5.91 14.82
N GLU A 228 -5.09 -6.33 13.57
CA GLU A 228 -4.46 -5.57 12.49
C GLU A 228 -5.53 -5.16 11.47
N LEU A 229 -5.80 -3.86 11.37
CA LEU A 229 -6.65 -3.31 10.31
C LEU A 229 -5.73 -2.84 9.18
N GLN A 230 -5.78 -3.52 8.04
CA GLN A 230 -4.98 -3.19 6.87
C GLN A 230 -5.87 -2.52 5.81
N THR A 231 -5.52 -1.30 5.43
CA THR A 231 -6.12 -0.59 4.29
C THR A 231 -5.15 -0.59 3.12
N VAL A 232 -5.61 -1.03 1.95
CA VAL A 232 -4.86 -0.97 0.69
C VAL A 232 -5.62 -0.11 -0.31
N LYS A 233 -4.94 0.83 -0.96
CA LYS A 233 -5.50 1.67 -2.03
C LYS A 233 -4.54 1.68 -3.22
N ILE A 234 -5.04 1.42 -4.41
CA ILE A 234 -4.35 1.64 -5.67
C ILE A 234 -5.00 2.82 -6.39
N TYR A 235 -4.18 3.78 -6.80
CA TYR A 235 -4.64 4.97 -7.51
C TYR A 235 -4.68 4.75 -9.01
N ARG A 236 -5.70 5.31 -9.66
CA ARG A 236 -5.94 5.21 -11.10
C ARG A 236 -4.76 5.75 -11.89
N GLN A 237 -4.34 5.01 -12.90
CA GLN A 237 -3.40 5.48 -13.92
C GLN A 237 -4.07 6.55 -14.78
N GLN A 238 -3.35 7.61 -15.14
CA GLN A 238 -3.94 8.71 -15.92
C GLN A 238 -4.15 8.31 -17.38
N LYS A 239 -3.24 7.49 -17.90
CA LYS A 239 -3.31 6.93 -19.25
C LYS A 239 -3.24 5.42 -19.19
N ASP A 240 -3.90 4.75 -20.13
CA ASP A 240 -3.95 3.28 -20.21
C ASP A 240 -2.56 2.62 -20.28
N ASN A 241 -1.53 3.37 -20.69
CA ASN A 241 -0.14 2.90 -20.83
C ASN A 241 0.84 3.65 -19.91
N ASP A 242 0.37 4.22 -18.80
CA ASP A 242 1.30 4.76 -17.80
C ASP A 242 2.24 3.65 -17.31
N ALA A 243 3.53 3.97 -17.25
CA ALA A 243 4.58 3.04 -16.88
C ALA A 243 4.66 2.80 -15.37
N TYR A 244 3.69 3.28 -14.58
CA TYR A 244 3.64 3.07 -13.13
C TYR A 244 2.20 3.14 -12.59
N TYR A 245 2.02 2.69 -11.35
CA TYR A 245 0.89 3.06 -10.50
C TYR A 245 1.35 3.22 -9.04
N ILE A 246 0.51 3.89 -8.24
CA ILE A 246 0.76 4.11 -6.82
C ILE A 246 -0.13 3.19 -6.01
N MET A 247 0.44 2.53 -5.00
CA MET A 247 -0.28 1.70 -4.04
C MET A 247 0.07 2.13 -2.62
N ASP A 248 -0.92 2.51 -1.84
CA ASP A 248 -0.78 2.81 -0.42
C ASP A 248 -1.20 1.61 0.42
N ILE A 249 -0.44 1.34 1.48
CA ILE A 249 -0.78 0.36 2.51
C ILE A 249 -0.70 1.06 3.87
N THR A 250 -1.79 1.04 4.61
CA THR A 250 -1.83 1.47 6.01
C THR A 250 -2.13 0.28 6.88
N VAL A 251 -1.32 0.07 7.92
CA VAL A 251 -1.46 -0.98 8.92
C VAL A 251 -1.74 -0.32 10.26
N GLN A 252 -2.88 -0.62 10.86
CA GLN A 252 -3.22 -0.20 12.22
C GLN A 252 -3.21 -1.40 13.15
N LEU A 253 -2.31 -1.42 14.12
CA LEU A 253 -2.20 -2.45 15.15
C LEU A 253 -2.87 -1.98 16.44
N SER A 254 -3.53 -2.91 17.14
CA SER A 254 -4.07 -2.70 18.48
C SER A 254 -4.06 -4.02 19.26
N CYS A 255 -3.87 -3.94 20.58
CA CYS A 255 -4.00 -5.13 21.44
C CYS A 255 -5.46 -5.62 21.40
N ALA A 256 -5.66 -6.91 21.17
CA ALA A 256 -7.00 -7.51 21.13
C ALA A 256 -7.56 -7.87 22.53
N SER A 257 -6.81 -7.57 23.59
CA SER A 257 -7.20 -7.83 24.98
C SER A 257 -6.57 -6.80 25.93
N ALA A 258 -6.83 -6.93 27.24
CA ALA A 258 -6.18 -6.13 28.28
C ALA A 258 -4.71 -6.48 28.51
N SER A 259 -4.18 -7.52 27.85
CA SER A 259 -2.78 -7.90 27.94
C SER A 259 -1.96 -7.10 26.91
N PRO A 260 -0.84 -6.46 27.31
CA PRO A 260 0.04 -5.79 26.36
C PRO A 260 0.73 -6.80 25.44
N VAL A 261 1.14 -6.32 24.27
CA VAL A 261 1.90 -7.11 23.30
C VAL A 261 3.23 -6.41 23.07
N LYS A 262 4.34 -7.12 23.27
CA LYS A 262 5.67 -6.57 23.00
C LYS A 262 6.25 -7.26 21.77
N LEU A 263 6.32 -6.54 20.66
CA LEU A 263 7.05 -6.97 19.48
C LEU A 263 8.54 -6.86 19.81
N LEU A 264 9.22 -7.98 19.94
CA LEU A 264 10.59 -8.02 20.43
C LEU A 264 11.57 -7.68 19.31
N GLU A 265 12.74 -7.17 19.69
CA GLU A 265 13.87 -7.01 18.80
C GLU A 265 14.20 -8.33 18.11
N TYR A 266 14.15 -8.34 16.78
CA TYR A 266 14.43 -9.54 15.99
C TYR A 266 14.84 -9.19 14.57
N ARG A 267 15.60 -10.08 13.92
CA ARG A 267 16.21 -9.83 12.60
C ARG A 267 15.25 -9.41 11.47
N TYR A 268 13.95 -9.69 11.61
CA TYR A 268 12.89 -9.23 10.71
C TYR A 268 11.52 -9.22 11.40
N GLY A 269 10.61 -8.38 10.90
CA GLY A 269 9.20 -8.34 11.28
C GLY A 269 8.58 -6.98 10.94
N GLY A 270 7.40 -6.96 10.31
CA GLY A 270 6.86 -5.76 9.64
C GLY A 270 6.58 -6.00 8.16
N LEU A 271 6.24 -4.99 7.36
CA LEU A 271 5.84 -5.19 5.96
C LEU A 271 6.96 -5.78 5.10
N GLY A 272 6.77 -6.99 4.57
CA GLY A 272 7.77 -7.74 3.83
C GLY A 272 7.26 -8.28 2.50
N ILE A 273 8.16 -8.36 1.52
CA ILE A 273 7.92 -8.88 0.18
C ILE A 273 8.92 -9.99 -0.15
N ARG A 274 8.40 -11.17 -0.52
CA ARG A 274 9.16 -12.17 -1.26
C ARG A 274 8.97 -11.88 -2.74
N ALA A 275 10.04 -11.41 -3.38
CA ALA A 275 9.98 -11.03 -4.77
C ALA A 275 9.91 -12.25 -5.70
N THR A 276 9.51 -11.97 -6.94
CA THR A 276 9.38 -12.91 -8.05
C THR A 276 10.57 -13.86 -8.21
N GLU A 277 10.30 -15.07 -8.69
CA GLU A 277 11.36 -16.02 -9.01
C GLU A 277 12.17 -15.61 -10.25
N ALA A 278 11.74 -14.63 -11.04
CA ALA A 278 12.53 -14.15 -12.17
C ALA A 278 13.85 -13.50 -11.71
N TRP A 279 13.87 -12.89 -10.53
CA TRP A 279 15.00 -12.11 -10.03
C TRP A 279 16.02 -12.95 -9.26
N ASN A 280 17.29 -12.73 -9.56
CA ASN A 280 18.47 -13.28 -8.90
C ASN A 280 19.56 -12.19 -8.82
N LYS A 281 20.73 -12.53 -8.27
CA LYS A 281 21.83 -11.54 -8.11
C LYS A 281 22.37 -10.96 -9.43
N ASP A 282 22.22 -11.67 -10.54
CA ASP A 282 22.83 -11.30 -11.83
C ASP A 282 21.89 -10.45 -12.71
N ASN A 283 20.59 -10.40 -12.39
CA ASN A 283 19.60 -9.69 -13.20
C ASN A 283 18.69 -8.73 -12.40
N SER A 284 18.99 -8.49 -11.13
CA SER A 284 18.24 -7.56 -10.27
C SER A 284 19.16 -6.63 -9.48
N THR A 285 18.65 -5.44 -9.20
CA THR A 285 19.34 -4.38 -8.47
C THR A 285 18.51 -3.98 -7.26
N ILE A 286 19.18 -3.65 -6.16
CA ILE A 286 18.57 -3.02 -5.00
C ILE A 286 19.39 -1.79 -4.62
N PHE A 287 18.71 -0.67 -4.37
CA PHE A 287 19.31 0.53 -3.83
C PHE A 287 18.36 1.28 -2.89
N THR A 288 18.90 2.10 -1.99
CA THR A 288 18.15 2.76 -0.92
C THR A 288 18.32 4.28 -0.90
N SER A 289 17.46 4.95 -0.12
CA SER A 289 17.57 6.40 0.16
C SER A 289 18.95 6.81 0.70
N GLU A 290 19.60 5.93 1.46
CA GLU A 290 20.91 6.16 2.06
C GLU A 290 22.07 5.88 1.09
N GLY A 291 21.78 5.61 -0.19
CA GLY A 291 22.79 5.31 -1.21
C GLY A 291 23.42 3.94 -1.08
N LYS A 292 22.84 3.04 -0.29
CA LYS A 292 23.34 1.67 -0.13
C LYS A 292 22.83 0.77 -1.25
N ASN A 293 23.70 -0.09 -1.76
CA ASN A 293 23.31 -1.16 -2.69
C ASN A 293 22.88 -2.42 -1.92
N ARG A 294 22.50 -3.47 -2.65
CA ARG A 294 22.07 -4.76 -2.09
C ARG A 294 23.00 -5.36 -1.03
N LYS A 295 24.32 -5.23 -1.20
CA LYS A 295 25.32 -5.81 -0.27
C LYS A 295 25.30 -5.10 1.09
N GLU A 296 24.96 -3.82 1.11
CA GLU A 296 25.08 -2.94 2.27
C GLU A 296 23.73 -2.63 2.93
N ALA A 297 22.62 -2.93 2.26
CA ALA A 297 21.29 -2.52 2.68
C ALA A 297 20.72 -3.35 3.85
N ASP A 298 21.18 -4.58 4.08
CA ASP A 298 20.66 -5.36 5.20
C ASP A 298 21.06 -4.79 6.56
N GLY A 299 20.08 -4.51 7.41
CA GLY A 299 20.33 -3.93 8.73
C GLY A 299 20.59 -2.43 8.73
N SER A 300 20.66 -1.78 7.57
CA SER A 300 20.62 -0.31 7.50
C SER A 300 19.21 0.21 7.74
N THR A 301 19.09 1.51 8.00
CA THR A 301 17.81 2.22 7.92
C THR A 301 17.64 2.83 6.52
N ALA A 302 16.39 3.06 6.10
CA ALA A 302 16.09 3.81 4.87
C ALA A 302 14.69 4.43 4.91
N ARG A 303 14.49 5.51 4.15
CA ARG A 303 13.18 6.11 3.89
C ARG A 303 12.42 5.35 2.81
N TRP A 304 13.16 4.84 1.83
CA TRP A 304 12.66 4.05 0.73
C TRP A 304 13.73 3.06 0.24
N CYS A 305 13.28 1.99 -0.40
CA CYS A 305 14.13 0.98 -1.02
C CYS A 305 13.52 0.54 -2.36
N VAL A 306 14.34 0.53 -3.41
CA VAL A 306 13.95 0.05 -4.74
C VAL A 306 14.49 -1.35 -4.96
N ALA A 307 13.65 -2.22 -5.52
CA ALA A 307 14.07 -3.45 -6.17
C ALA A 307 13.54 -3.50 -7.60
N GLU A 308 14.43 -3.73 -8.55
CA GLU A 308 14.10 -3.81 -9.97
C GLU A 308 14.96 -4.84 -10.68
N GLY A 309 14.51 -5.35 -11.81
CA GLY A 309 15.25 -6.35 -12.55
C GLY A 309 14.54 -6.86 -13.80
N GLN A 310 15.24 -7.74 -14.50
CA GLN A 310 14.71 -8.43 -15.66
C GLN A 310 13.61 -9.42 -15.24
N LEU A 311 12.40 -9.24 -15.77
CA LEU A 311 11.27 -10.15 -15.65
C LEU A 311 11.19 -11.02 -16.92
N ASN A 312 10.07 -11.68 -17.19
CA ASN A 312 9.96 -12.60 -18.31
C ASN A 312 10.20 -11.88 -19.65
N LYS A 313 9.31 -10.95 -20.03
CA LYS A 313 9.40 -10.24 -21.31
C LYS A 313 9.87 -8.80 -21.18
N GLN A 314 9.95 -8.27 -19.97
CA GLN A 314 10.09 -6.84 -19.68
C GLN A 314 11.04 -6.60 -18.51
N TYR A 315 11.46 -5.36 -18.33
CA TYR A 315 12.13 -4.91 -17.11
C TYR A 315 11.10 -4.16 -16.25
N GLY A 316 11.20 -4.25 -14.93
CA GLY A 316 10.29 -3.54 -14.03
C GLY A 316 10.69 -3.71 -12.58
N GLY A 317 9.91 -3.12 -11.68
CA GLY A 317 10.22 -3.17 -10.27
C GLY A 317 9.21 -2.45 -9.38
N LEU A 318 9.63 -2.26 -8.14
CA LEU A 318 8.91 -1.51 -7.14
C LEU A 318 9.87 -0.70 -6.28
N GLU A 319 9.37 0.45 -5.85
CA GLU A 319 9.90 1.21 -4.72
C GLU A 319 8.97 0.99 -3.54
N MET A 320 9.52 0.65 -2.37
CA MET A 320 8.79 0.57 -1.09
C MET A 320 9.21 1.75 -0.21
N MET A 321 8.25 2.57 0.21
CA MET A 321 8.45 3.83 0.95
C MET A 321 7.85 3.76 2.35
N SER A 322 8.60 4.21 3.36
CA SER A 322 8.16 4.37 4.75
C SER A 322 7.77 5.82 5.02
N TYR A 323 6.71 6.03 5.81
CA TYR A 323 6.22 7.35 6.18
C TYR A 323 6.96 7.91 7.41
N PRO A 324 7.25 9.23 7.49
CA PRO A 324 8.03 9.82 8.60
C PRO A 324 7.52 9.56 10.02
N ALA A 325 6.21 9.35 10.18
CA ALA A 325 5.60 9.10 11.49
C ALA A 325 5.58 7.60 11.89
N ASN A 326 6.07 6.70 11.04
CA ASN A 326 6.14 5.28 11.37
C ASN A 326 7.09 5.05 12.55
N TYR A 327 6.80 3.99 13.32
CA TYR A 327 7.66 3.59 14.40
C TYR A 327 9.06 3.22 13.87
N ASN A 328 10.09 3.73 14.55
CA ASN A 328 11.51 3.51 14.18
C ASN A 328 11.92 4.11 12.83
N TYR A 329 11.25 5.16 12.36
CA TYR A 329 11.62 5.87 11.13
C TYR A 329 12.98 6.61 11.23
N PRO A 330 13.80 6.66 10.15
CA PRO A 330 13.72 5.81 8.95
C PRO A 330 13.86 4.33 9.32
N GLU A 331 12.97 3.49 8.80
CA GLU A 331 12.81 2.12 9.28
C GLU A 331 14.03 1.24 8.95
N PRO A 332 14.49 0.37 9.87
CA PRO A 332 15.50 -0.63 9.56
C PRO A 332 15.02 -1.58 8.46
N LEU A 333 15.94 -2.02 7.60
CA LEU A 333 15.67 -2.94 6.53
C LEU A 333 16.11 -4.37 6.87
N ARG A 334 15.33 -5.34 6.43
CA ARG A 334 15.80 -6.70 6.19
C ARG A 334 15.85 -6.94 4.68
N ILE A 335 17.05 -6.92 4.11
CA ILE A 335 17.30 -7.22 2.70
C ILE A 335 18.09 -8.52 2.62
N TRP A 336 17.72 -9.41 1.70
CA TRP A 336 18.50 -10.62 1.50
C TRP A 336 19.79 -10.37 0.71
N PRO A 337 20.95 -10.84 1.21
CA PRO A 337 22.22 -10.69 0.53
C PRO A 337 22.23 -11.43 -0.81
N GLU A 338 23.18 -11.06 -1.68
CA GLU A 338 23.29 -11.59 -3.05
C GLU A 338 23.56 -13.10 -3.13
N ASN A 339 24.06 -13.72 -2.07
CA ASN A 339 24.30 -15.17 -2.02
C ASN A 339 23.13 -15.96 -1.40
N MET A 340 22.02 -15.29 -1.06
CA MET A 340 20.88 -15.97 -0.43
C MET A 340 20.34 -17.10 -1.31
N ASN A 341 20.11 -18.27 -0.71
CA ASN A 341 19.66 -19.50 -1.37
C ASN A 341 20.53 -19.92 -2.58
N ASN A 342 21.82 -19.57 -2.60
CA ASN A 342 22.78 -19.85 -3.68
C ASN A 342 22.43 -19.24 -5.05
N ARG A 343 21.39 -18.42 -5.13
CA ARG A 343 20.91 -17.76 -6.35
C ARG A 343 20.91 -16.24 -6.23
N GLY A 344 20.77 -15.72 -5.01
CA GLY A 344 20.49 -14.32 -4.76
C GLY A 344 19.02 -13.99 -4.90
N ASP A 345 18.14 -14.84 -4.37
CA ASP A 345 16.70 -14.55 -4.29
C ASP A 345 16.46 -13.24 -3.54
N VAL A 346 15.45 -12.49 -3.98
CA VAL A 346 15.17 -11.15 -3.46
C VAL A 346 14.06 -11.19 -2.41
N PHE A 347 14.35 -10.58 -1.27
CA PHE A 347 13.40 -10.30 -0.20
C PHE A 347 13.68 -8.90 0.33
N LEU A 348 12.63 -8.11 0.52
CA LEU A 348 12.70 -6.79 1.12
C LEU A 348 11.72 -6.71 2.28
N ASN A 349 12.10 -5.99 3.33
CA ASN A 349 11.22 -5.79 4.48
C ASN A 349 11.60 -4.51 5.22
N PHE A 350 10.61 -3.66 5.45
CA PHE A 350 10.70 -2.68 6.52
C PHE A 350 10.48 -3.40 7.85
N SER A 351 11.53 -3.47 8.64
CA SER A 351 11.60 -4.21 9.89
C SER A 351 11.70 -3.24 11.08
N PRO A 352 10.60 -2.58 11.48
CA PRO A 352 10.60 -1.57 12.55
C PRO A 352 11.14 -2.09 13.88
N THR A 353 11.15 -3.41 14.11
CA THR A 353 11.70 -4.02 15.34
C THR A 353 13.07 -4.67 15.15
N LYS A 354 13.83 -4.31 14.10
CA LYS A 354 15.12 -4.98 13.84
C LYS A 354 16.17 -4.78 14.93
N ASN A 355 16.17 -3.60 15.53
CA ASN A 355 17.21 -3.12 16.44
C ASN A 355 16.62 -2.53 17.74
N LYS A 356 15.32 -2.74 17.99
CA LYS A 356 14.65 -2.39 19.24
C LYS A 356 13.30 -3.06 19.39
N ASP A 357 12.89 -3.22 20.63
CA ASP A 357 11.55 -3.68 21.01
C ASP A 357 10.48 -2.59 20.78
N TRP A 358 9.27 -3.00 20.41
CA TRP A 358 8.09 -2.14 20.33
C TRP A 358 6.95 -2.66 21.22
N LEU A 359 6.62 -1.90 22.26
CA LEU A 359 5.50 -2.19 23.14
C LEU A 359 4.18 -1.62 22.59
N LEU A 360 3.20 -2.50 22.44
CA LEU A 360 1.80 -2.15 22.19
C LEU A 360 1.03 -2.26 23.49
N GLU A 361 0.36 -1.18 23.88
CA GLU A 361 -0.43 -1.08 25.10
C GLU A 361 -1.93 -1.19 24.78
N PRO A 362 -2.73 -1.82 25.67
CA PRO A 362 -4.18 -1.86 25.54
C PRO A 362 -4.79 -0.46 25.45
N GLY A 363 -5.83 -0.31 24.60
CA GLY A 363 -6.54 0.95 24.40
C GLY A 363 -5.81 1.95 23.48
N LYS A 364 -4.62 1.63 22.98
CA LYS A 364 -3.89 2.45 22.00
C LYS A 364 -3.95 1.85 20.60
N GLN A 365 -3.80 2.71 19.59
CA GLN A 365 -3.67 2.34 18.19
C GLN A 365 -2.30 2.75 17.67
N TYR A 366 -1.71 1.91 16.84
CA TYR A 366 -0.37 2.09 16.31
C TYR A 366 -0.43 1.99 14.79
N ILE A 367 -0.08 3.07 14.09
CA ILE A 367 -0.26 3.17 12.64
C ILE A 367 1.10 3.15 11.95
N LEU A 368 1.24 2.29 10.95
CA LEU A 368 2.32 2.29 9.99
C LEU A 368 1.74 2.59 8.60
N LYS A 369 2.34 3.52 7.87
CA LYS A 369 1.93 3.90 6.52
C LYS A 369 3.07 3.65 5.56
N TYR A 370 2.74 3.02 4.45
CA TYR A 370 3.66 2.70 3.37
C TYR A 370 3.07 3.11 2.03
N ARG A 371 3.94 3.48 1.10
CA ARG A 371 3.58 3.69 -0.30
C ARG A 371 4.49 2.84 -1.17
N PHE A 372 3.93 2.31 -2.25
CA PHE A 372 4.65 1.66 -3.31
C PHE A 372 4.49 2.46 -4.58
N LEU A 373 5.59 2.67 -5.28
CA LEU A 373 5.59 3.01 -6.69
C LEU A 373 5.92 1.72 -7.44
N VAL A 374 4.95 1.16 -8.16
CA VAL A 374 5.15 -0.05 -8.96
C VAL A 374 5.30 0.37 -10.42
N PHE A 375 6.34 -0.08 -11.10
CA PHE A 375 6.74 0.49 -12.38
C PHE A 375 7.24 -0.54 -13.40
N ASN A 376 7.14 -0.15 -14.66
CA ASN A 376 7.84 -0.74 -15.80
C ASN A 376 9.18 -0.03 -16.00
N ASN A 377 10.13 -0.70 -16.66
CA ASN A 377 11.49 -0.21 -16.91
C ASN A 377 12.23 0.08 -15.60
N GLN A 378 13.22 0.99 -15.65
CA GLN A 378 14.05 1.37 -14.52
C GLN A 378 13.53 2.63 -13.82
N LEU A 379 13.73 2.70 -12.51
CA LEU A 379 13.48 3.89 -11.71
C LEU A 379 14.80 4.56 -11.31
N ALA A 380 15.04 5.77 -11.79
CA ALA A 380 16.20 6.55 -11.38
C ALA A 380 16.11 6.98 -9.90
N LYS A 381 17.25 7.10 -9.23
CA LYS A 381 17.33 7.47 -7.80
C LYS A 381 16.62 8.79 -7.49
N GLU A 382 16.76 9.79 -8.37
CA GLU A 382 16.15 11.10 -8.21
C GLU A 382 14.62 11.03 -8.29
N LYS A 383 14.10 10.10 -9.09
CA LYS A 383 12.66 9.85 -9.22
C LYS A 383 12.10 9.09 -8.02
N ALA A 384 12.84 8.13 -7.48
CA ALA A 384 12.49 7.46 -6.23
C ALA A 384 12.37 8.48 -5.08
N GLU A 385 13.40 9.33 -4.92
CA GLU A 385 13.35 10.40 -3.92
C GLU A 385 12.19 11.37 -4.15
N GLU A 386 11.89 11.76 -5.39
CA GLU A 386 10.73 12.60 -5.71
C GLU A 386 9.40 11.94 -5.32
N ALA A 387 9.22 10.66 -5.62
CA ALA A 387 8.02 9.91 -5.25
C ALA A 387 7.84 9.89 -3.72
N TRP A 388 8.93 9.63 -2.99
CA TRP A 388 8.93 9.66 -1.52
C TRP A 388 8.61 11.05 -0.97
N GLN A 389 9.19 12.13 -1.52
CA GLN A 389 8.92 13.50 -1.07
C GLN A 389 7.44 13.86 -1.21
N SER A 390 6.78 13.45 -2.30
CA SER A 390 5.34 13.68 -2.49
C SER A 390 4.46 12.91 -1.49
N PHE A 391 4.96 11.76 -1.01
CA PHE A 391 4.27 10.93 -0.02
C PHE A 391 4.46 11.44 1.41
N ALA A 392 5.70 11.76 1.77
CA ALA A 392 6.07 12.24 3.10
C ALA A 392 5.63 13.69 3.35
N HIS A 393 5.62 14.50 2.29
CA HIS A 393 5.32 15.93 2.33
C HIS A 393 4.35 16.30 1.20
N PRO A 394 3.09 15.79 1.25
CA PRO A 394 2.11 16.11 0.22
C PRO A 394 1.85 17.63 0.17
N PRO A 395 1.60 18.19 -1.02
CA PRO A 395 1.25 19.60 -1.19
C PRO A 395 0.14 20.07 -0.25
N THR A 396 0.23 21.31 0.23
CA THR A 396 -0.83 21.91 1.05
C THR A 396 -1.92 22.52 0.18
N VAL A 397 -3.16 22.48 0.69
CA VAL A 397 -4.33 23.10 0.08
C VAL A 397 -4.56 24.46 0.72
N SER A 398 -4.67 25.50 -0.09
CA SER A 398 -5.02 26.86 0.32
C SER A 398 -6.38 27.24 -0.26
N PHE A 399 -7.40 27.38 0.59
CA PHE A 399 -8.72 27.85 0.17
C PHE A 399 -8.67 29.33 -0.22
N LYS A 400 -9.47 29.71 -1.22
CA LYS A 400 -9.60 31.10 -1.68
C LYS A 400 -10.82 31.78 -1.09
#